data_AF-A0A8H8CK64-F1
#
_entry.id   AF-A0A8H8CK64-F1
#
_cell.length_a   1.000
_cell.length_b   1.000
_cell.length_c   1.000
_cell.angle_alpha   90.00
_cell.angle_beta   90.00
_cell.angle_gamma   90.00
#
_symmetry.space_group_name_H-M   'P 1'
#
loop_
_entity.id
_entity.type
_entity.pdbx_description
1 polymer ?
#
loop_
_entity_poly.entity_id
_entity_poly.type
_entity_poly.pdbx_seq_one_letter_code
_entity_poly.pdbx_strand_id
1 'polypeptide(L)'
;MVLLYNAEDTYFLSKQNTELAQWDTVRMLFEFALKHVGEDKESGVIWGEYIKFLQSGGPELLPAHMHAQTVLRQIINYTGPLFANEKDSLFLPSLPRFDPLDRALVGKWKAYIKWEESNPLKLDNKDKSRLISRIQGVYQKAVIRMRFMAYTWTNSIGKNNKALLILKAGLDANPSSFLLNFAYAEALEINKDHAEVHATYEKFLGILRANLDRLKKTSKPDATASAIISEPRSNVPLVSLQELQEDKMPKTTELEKHRTEYGLAWIMYMCFGMRAEDVKAFQTIFGKARRDLWLSWEIYEAAVLTEYHCSDDKGVASRIFEKGMESFGNEIDFVLRYLGFLISINDKNNARALFERVITTFEPNRARPLWEQWAWYEYQYGDLEAALKLEKRMAVVYMSDPPIK
;
A
#
# COMPACT_ATOMS: atom_id res chain seq x y z
N MET A 1 -41.93 72.34 -29.24
CA MET A 1 -42.00 71.71 -27.91
C MET A 1 -42.11 70.17 -27.94
N VAL A 2 -42.19 69.51 -29.11
CA VAL A 2 -42.36 68.04 -29.20
C VAL A 2 -41.04 67.28 -29.51
N LEU A 3 -39.96 67.97 -29.89
CA LEU A 3 -38.70 67.32 -30.29
C LEU A 3 -37.66 67.16 -29.17
N LEU A 4 -37.87 67.77 -27.99
CA LEU A 4 -36.93 67.66 -26.86
C LEU A 4 -37.26 66.51 -25.90
N TYR A 5 -38.50 66.00 -25.90
CA TYR A 5 -38.91 64.87 -25.05
C TYR A 5 -38.32 63.53 -25.53
N ASN A 6 -38.12 63.35 -26.85
CA ASN A 6 -37.63 62.07 -27.40
C ASN A 6 -36.11 61.85 -27.23
N ALA A 7 -35.31 62.91 -27.00
CA ALA A 7 -33.86 62.81 -26.86
C ALA A 7 -33.43 62.37 -25.45
N GLU A 8 -34.15 62.83 -24.42
CA GLU A 8 -33.89 62.40 -23.04
C GLU A 8 -34.35 60.95 -22.80
N ASP A 9 -35.49 60.54 -23.37
CA ASP A 9 -35.98 59.16 -23.26
C ASP A 9 -35.08 58.16 -24.01
N THR A 10 -34.56 58.52 -25.18
CA THR A 10 -33.60 57.66 -25.91
C THR A 10 -32.23 57.59 -25.26
N TYR A 11 -31.76 58.68 -24.64
CA TYR A 11 -30.52 58.68 -23.86
C TYR A 11 -30.66 57.83 -22.60
N PHE A 12 -31.78 57.94 -21.86
CA PHE A 12 -32.08 57.10 -20.70
C PHE A 12 -32.17 55.62 -21.07
N LEU A 13 -32.91 55.27 -22.12
CA LEU A 13 -33.04 53.89 -22.60
C LEU A 13 -31.71 53.33 -23.10
N SER A 14 -30.86 54.14 -23.76
CA SER A 14 -29.53 53.71 -24.20
C SER A 14 -28.58 53.45 -23.02
N LYS A 15 -28.62 54.31 -21.99
CA LYS A 15 -27.81 54.17 -20.78
C LYS A 15 -28.24 52.96 -19.96
N GLN A 16 -29.55 52.75 -19.82
CA GLN A 16 -30.13 51.57 -19.16
C GLN A 16 -29.76 50.27 -19.92
N ASN A 17 -29.82 50.27 -21.26
CA ASN A 17 -29.40 49.13 -22.08
C ASN A 17 -27.88 48.86 -22.00
N THR A 18 -27.06 49.89 -21.83
CA THR A 18 -25.60 49.74 -21.68
C THR A 18 -25.23 49.19 -20.30
N GLU A 19 -25.92 49.64 -19.25
CA GLU A 19 -25.78 49.12 -17.88
C GLU A 19 -26.26 47.65 -17.79
N LEU A 20 -27.35 47.30 -18.48
CA LEU A 20 -27.81 45.90 -18.61
C LEU A 20 -26.80 45.01 -19.34
N ALA A 21 -26.21 45.47 -20.44
CA ALA A 21 -25.19 44.71 -21.19
C ALA A 21 -23.90 44.50 -20.39
N GLN A 22 -23.49 45.49 -19.59
CA GLN A 22 -22.36 45.36 -18.66
C GLN A 22 -22.68 44.37 -17.53
N TRP A 23 -23.90 44.40 -17.01
CA TRP A 23 -24.35 43.47 -15.98
C TRP A 23 -24.38 42.02 -16.47
N ASP A 24 -24.87 41.78 -17.69
CA ASP A 24 -24.85 40.44 -18.30
C ASP A 24 -23.42 39.95 -18.59
N THR A 25 -22.51 40.85 -18.97
CA THR A 25 -21.10 40.50 -19.18
C THR A 25 -20.42 40.09 -17.86
N VAL A 26 -20.68 40.82 -16.77
CA VAL A 26 -20.16 40.51 -15.44
C VAL A 26 -20.77 39.22 -14.89
N ARG A 27 -22.07 38.98 -15.11
CA ARG A 27 -22.72 37.71 -14.80
C ARG A 27 -22.06 36.54 -15.54
N MET A 28 -21.83 36.66 -16.85
CA MET A 28 -21.17 35.62 -17.65
C MET A 28 -19.75 35.30 -17.15
N LEU A 29 -19.01 36.30 -16.69
CA LEU A 29 -17.67 36.10 -16.11
C LEU A 29 -17.73 35.35 -14.77
N PHE A 30 -18.67 35.71 -13.90
CA PHE A 30 -18.91 34.96 -12.66
C PHE A 30 -19.35 33.52 -12.95
N GLU A 31 -20.28 33.31 -13.88
CA GLU A 31 -20.72 31.96 -14.27
C GLU A 31 -19.60 31.13 -14.88
N PHE A 32 -18.72 31.74 -15.69
CA PHE A 32 -17.54 31.08 -16.24
C PHE A 32 -16.53 30.68 -15.16
N ALA A 33 -16.22 31.60 -14.23
CA ALA A 33 -15.32 31.36 -13.10
C ALA A 33 -15.90 30.29 -12.15
N LEU A 34 -17.19 30.35 -11.84
CA LEU A 34 -17.89 29.37 -11.01
C LEU A 34 -17.98 28.00 -11.68
N LYS A 35 -18.07 27.93 -13.02
CA LYS A 35 -18.02 26.67 -13.76
C LYS A 35 -16.68 25.94 -13.60
N HIS A 36 -15.58 26.66 -13.36
CA HIS A 36 -14.23 26.08 -13.28
C HIS A 36 -13.72 25.98 -11.82
N VAL A 37 -14.14 26.91 -10.96
CA VAL A 37 -13.60 27.08 -9.60
C VAL A 37 -14.71 27.01 -8.54
N GLY A 38 -15.99 27.16 -8.90
CA GLY A 38 -17.11 27.26 -7.97
C GLY A 38 -17.42 25.97 -7.18
N GLU A 39 -16.85 24.83 -7.56
CA GLU A 39 -16.95 23.61 -6.76
C GLU A 39 -15.89 23.55 -5.64
N ASP A 40 -14.96 24.50 -5.60
CA ASP A 40 -13.89 24.56 -4.60
C ASP A 40 -14.35 25.18 -3.26
N LYS A 41 -13.74 24.78 -2.14
CA LYS A 41 -14.08 25.29 -0.79
C LYS A 41 -13.70 26.76 -0.65
N GLU A 42 -12.58 27.18 -1.24
CA GLU A 42 -12.09 28.55 -1.19
C GLU A 42 -12.85 29.48 -2.13
N SER A 43 -13.63 28.91 -3.05
CA SER A 43 -14.51 29.67 -3.93
C SER A 43 -15.66 30.38 -3.19
N GLY A 44 -15.82 30.15 -1.88
CA GLY A 44 -16.79 30.85 -1.03
C GLY A 44 -16.71 32.37 -1.12
N VAL A 45 -15.52 32.93 -1.38
CA VAL A 45 -15.36 34.37 -1.64
C VAL A 45 -16.01 34.76 -2.97
N ILE A 46 -15.76 34.00 -4.04
CA ILE A 46 -16.34 34.24 -5.38
C ILE A 46 -17.87 34.05 -5.34
N TRP A 47 -18.36 33.02 -4.64
CA TRP A 47 -19.79 32.84 -4.40
C TRP A 47 -20.39 33.97 -3.58
N GLY A 48 -19.70 34.45 -2.54
CA GLY A 48 -20.15 35.57 -1.71
C GLY A 48 -20.28 36.86 -2.52
N GLU A 49 -19.29 37.15 -3.36
CA GLU A 49 -19.33 38.30 -4.28
C GLU A 49 -20.40 38.13 -5.37
N TYR A 50 -20.60 36.92 -5.91
CA TYR A 50 -21.67 36.64 -6.86
C TYR A 50 -23.06 36.75 -6.24
N ILE A 51 -23.25 36.29 -5.00
CA ILE A 51 -24.52 36.42 -4.27
C ILE A 51 -24.82 37.88 -3.96
N LYS A 52 -23.83 38.68 -3.52
CA LYS A 52 -24.00 40.13 -3.34
C LYS A 52 -24.35 40.82 -4.66
N PHE A 53 -23.70 40.42 -5.77
CA PHE A 53 -23.99 40.90 -7.11
C PHE A 53 -25.43 40.55 -7.55
N LEU A 54 -25.91 39.32 -7.31
CA LEU A 54 -27.29 38.93 -7.59
C LEU A 54 -28.31 39.62 -6.67
N GLN A 55 -27.99 39.79 -5.39
CA GLN A 55 -28.82 40.52 -4.41
C GLN A 55 -28.98 42.01 -4.78
N SER A 56 -27.97 42.60 -5.42
CA SER A 56 -28.07 43.95 -5.99
C SER A 56 -28.92 44.04 -7.27
N GLY A 57 -29.34 42.90 -7.84
CA GLY A 57 -30.02 42.82 -9.15
C GLY A 57 -31.38 42.09 -9.21
N GLY A 58 -31.92 41.51 -8.12
CA GLY A 58 -33.33 41.07 -8.05
C GLY A 58 -33.61 39.81 -7.22
N PRO A 59 -34.87 39.53 -6.82
CA PRO A 59 -35.21 38.56 -5.78
C PRO A 59 -35.93 37.31 -6.32
N GLU A 60 -35.18 36.27 -6.72
CA GLU A 60 -35.75 34.91 -6.84
C GLU A 60 -34.67 33.86 -6.51
N LEU A 61 -34.48 33.51 -5.23
CA LEU A 61 -33.67 32.34 -4.81
C LEU A 61 -33.94 32.01 -3.33
N LEU A 62 -35.07 31.35 -3.01
CA LEU A 62 -35.43 31.06 -1.60
C LEU A 62 -35.37 29.57 -1.17
N PRO A 63 -35.72 28.56 -1.99
CA PRO A 63 -35.59 27.16 -1.54
C PRO A 63 -34.20 26.53 -1.77
N ALA A 64 -33.63 26.67 -2.98
CA ALA A 64 -32.35 26.05 -3.35
C ALA A 64 -31.17 26.65 -2.57
N HIS A 65 -31.23 27.96 -2.27
CA HIS A 65 -30.22 28.67 -1.50
C HIS A 65 -30.15 28.20 -0.03
N MET A 66 -31.29 27.95 0.60
CA MET A 66 -31.33 27.43 1.99
C MET A 66 -30.79 26.00 2.09
N HIS A 67 -31.05 25.18 1.08
CA HIS A 67 -30.44 23.86 0.97
C HIS A 67 -28.92 23.95 0.76
N ALA A 68 -28.46 24.81 -0.15
CA ALA A 68 -27.04 25.04 -0.40
C ALA A 68 -26.29 25.55 0.84
N GLN A 69 -26.88 26.47 1.63
CA GLN A 69 -26.28 26.90 2.91
C GLN A 69 -26.18 25.76 3.93
N THR A 70 -27.16 24.87 3.97
CA THR A 70 -27.14 23.71 4.87
C THR A 70 -26.02 22.74 4.48
N VAL A 71 -25.89 22.44 3.19
CA VAL A 71 -24.81 21.61 2.64
C VAL A 71 -23.44 22.28 2.85
N LEU A 72 -23.36 23.60 2.73
CA LEU A 72 -22.14 24.37 3.00
C LEU A 72 -21.69 24.26 4.48
N ARG A 73 -22.63 24.31 5.43
CA ARG A 73 -22.28 24.10 6.85
C ARG A 73 -21.76 22.68 7.09
N GLN A 74 -22.37 21.69 6.44
CA GLN A 74 -21.94 20.29 6.53
C GLN A 74 -20.53 20.09 5.95
N ILE A 75 -20.23 20.60 4.75
CA ILE A 75 -18.90 20.45 4.14
C ILE A 75 -17.81 21.17 4.95
N ILE A 76 -18.13 22.32 5.57
CA ILE A 76 -17.19 23.01 6.47
C ILE A 76 -16.82 22.13 7.66
N ASN A 77 -17.78 21.39 8.24
CA ASN A 77 -17.51 20.47 9.36
C ASN A 77 -16.57 19.32 8.97
N TYR A 78 -16.71 18.77 7.76
CA TYR A 78 -15.83 17.69 7.28
C TYR A 78 -14.45 18.20 6.83
N THR A 79 -14.39 19.37 6.21
CA THR A 79 -13.15 19.92 5.63
C THR A 79 -12.32 20.75 6.60
N GLY A 80 -12.93 21.37 7.62
CA GLY A 80 -12.22 22.16 8.64
C GLY A 80 -11.08 21.37 9.30
N PRO A 81 -11.32 20.15 9.80
CA PRO A 81 -10.29 19.32 10.42
C PRO A 81 -9.19 18.79 9.49
N LEU A 82 -9.37 18.90 8.16
CA LEU A 82 -8.39 18.43 7.16
C LEU A 82 -7.33 19.49 6.83
N PHE A 83 -7.71 20.76 6.97
CA PHE A 83 -7.01 21.93 6.42
C PHE A 83 -6.73 23.02 7.48
N ALA A 84 -6.81 22.67 8.77
CA ALA A 84 -6.83 23.64 9.89
C ALA A 84 -5.58 24.56 10.02
N ASN A 85 -4.48 24.31 9.29
CA ASN A 85 -3.20 25.02 9.43
C ASN A 85 -2.78 25.83 8.18
N GLU A 86 -3.68 26.07 7.21
CA GLU A 86 -3.31 26.57 5.87
C GLU A 86 -3.15 28.09 5.71
N LYS A 87 -3.18 28.89 6.79
CA LYS A 87 -3.23 30.34 6.62
C LYS A 87 -1.93 31.01 6.16
N ASP A 88 -0.73 30.45 6.41
CA ASP A 88 0.52 31.22 6.20
C ASP A 88 1.77 30.42 5.75
N SER A 89 1.69 29.13 5.41
CA SER A 89 2.89 28.39 4.98
C SER A 89 2.61 27.43 3.84
N LEU A 90 3.51 27.44 2.84
CA LEU A 90 3.57 26.45 1.76
C LEU A 90 3.58 25.03 2.37
N PHE A 91 2.44 24.36 2.33
CA PHE A 91 2.31 23.00 2.87
C PHE A 91 2.97 22.01 1.90
N LEU A 92 4.18 21.58 2.24
CA LEU A 92 4.83 20.45 1.58
C LEU A 92 4.36 19.14 2.26
N PRO A 93 3.88 18.15 1.49
CA PRO A 93 3.51 16.86 2.05
C PRO A 93 4.69 16.20 2.75
N SER A 94 4.58 15.95 4.05
CA SER A 94 5.60 15.20 4.80
C SER A 94 5.45 13.70 4.53
N LEU A 95 6.56 12.96 4.60
CA LEU A 95 6.56 11.50 4.56
C LEU A 95 5.61 10.95 5.64
N PRO A 96 4.65 10.09 5.29
CA PRO A 96 3.73 9.51 6.26
C PRO A 96 4.53 8.65 7.25
N ARG A 97 4.32 8.89 8.54
CA ARG A 97 4.98 8.14 9.63
C ARG A 97 4.09 6.98 10.13
N PHE A 98 2.85 6.91 9.63
CA PHE A 98 1.84 5.91 9.99
C PHE A 98 1.47 5.91 11.48
N ASP A 99 1.65 7.07 12.11
CA ASP A 99 1.30 7.37 13.49
C ASP A 99 -0.24 7.36 13.67
N PRO A 100 -0.79 7.21 14.89
CA PRO A 100 -2.23 7.31 15.12
C PRO A 100 -2.84 8.61 14.58
N LEU A 101 -2.07 9.71 14.54
CA LEU A 101 -2.47 10.97 13.93
C LEU A 101 -2.71 10.86 12.41
N ASP A 102 -1.81 10.18 11.69
CA ASP A 102 -1.94 9.93 10.25
C ASP A 102 -3.17 9.05 9.96
N ARG A 103 -3.42 8.04 10.81
CA ARG A 103 -4.61 7.17 10.68
C ARG A 103 -5.90 7.94 10.93
N ALA A 104 -5.91 8.83 11.93
CA ALA A 104 -7.06 9.70 12.20
C ALA A 104 -7.33 10.65 11.02
N LEU A 105 -6.28 11.20 10.41
CA LEU A 105 -6.39 12.04 9.21
C LEU A 105 -6.98 11.26 8.02
N VAL A 106 -6.49 10.04 7.75
CA VAL A 106 -7.06 9.15 6.73
C VAL A 106 -8.53 8.86 7.03
N GLY A 107 -8.87 8.60 8.30
CA GLY A 107 -10.25 8.41 8.75
C GLY A 107 -11.16 9.60 8.44
N LYS A 108 -10.67 10.83 8.67
CA LYS A 108 -11.40 12.07 8.33
C LYS A 108 -11.64 12.21 6.83
N TRP A 109 -10.62 11.92 6.00
CA TRP A 109 -10.79 11.94 4.54
C TRP A 109 -11.79 10.88 4.06
N LYS A 110 -11.73 9.66 4.62
CA LYS A 110 -12.71 8.60 4.32
C LYS A 110 -14.13 9.02 4.68
N ALA A 111 -14.31 9.70 5.81
CA ALA A 111 -15.62 10.24 6.20
C ALA A 111 -16.12 11.30 5.21
N TYR A 112 -15.23 12.21 4.77
CA TYR A 112 -15.59 13.22 3.78
C TYR A 112 -15.98 12.62 2.42
N ILE A 113 -15.22 11.62 1.95
CA ILE A 113 -15.53 10.89 0.72
C ILE A 113 -16.88 10.18 0.82
N LYS A 114 -17.13 9.43 1.91
CA LYS A 114 -18.42 8.76 2.13
C LYS A 114 -19.59 9.74 2.18
N TRP A 115 -19.36 10.92 2.75
CA TRP A 115 -20.35 11.99 2.75
C TRP A 115 -20.64 12.50 1.33
N GLU A 116 -19.62 12.76 0.50
CA GLU A 116 -19.85 13.18 -0.89
C GLU A 116 -20.53 12.06 -1.73
N GLU A 117 -20.18 10.80 -1.49
CA GLU A 117 -20.82 9.62 -2.08
C GLU A 117 -22.31 9.48 -1.69
N SER A 118 -22.69 9.94 -0.48
CA SER A 118 -24.09 9.96 -0.03
C SER A 118 -25.00 10.93 -0.81
N ASN A 119 -24.43 11.69 -1.75
CA ASN A 119 -25.10 12.71 -2.56
C ASN A 119 -25.91 13.71 -1.68
N PRO A 120 -25.24 14.53 -0.86
CA PRO A 120 -25.90 15.49 0.05
C PRO A 120 -26.76 16.51 -0.70
N LEU A 121 -26.39 16.81 -1.95
CA LEU A 121 -27.09 17.73 -2.86
C LEU A 121 -28.30 17.09 -3.56
N LYS A 122 -28.56 15.79 -3.32
CA LYS A 122 -29.65 15.02 -3.93
C LYS A 122 -29.77 15.26 -5.44
N LEU A 123 -28.63 15.26 -6.13
CA LEU A 123 -28.57 15.45 -7.57
C LEU A 123 -29.34 14.32 -8.26
N ASP A 124 -30.19 14.68 -9.22
CA ASP A 124 -30.99 13.74 -10.00
C ASP A 124 -30.14 12.87 -10.93
N ASN A 125 -30.72 11.80 -11.44
CA ASN A 125 -30.05 10.87 -12.35
C ASN A 125 -29.47 11.53 -13.62
N LYS A 126 -29.98 12.71 -14.03
CA LYS A 126 -29.48 13.49 -15.16
C LYS A 126 -28.15 14.21 -14.85
N ASP A 127 -27.90 14.52 -13.58
CA ASP A 127 -26.72 15.24 -13.10
C ASP A 127 -25.65 14.32 -12.48
N LYS A 128 -25.73 13.01 -12.71
CA LYS A 128 -24.72 12.04 -12.26
C LYS A 128 -23.30 12.41 -12.68
N SER A 129 -23.14 13.02 -13.85
CA SER A 129 -21.85 13.51 -14.35
C SER A 129 -21.24 14.58 -13.41
N ARG A 130 -22.06 15.45 -12.83
CA ARG A 130 -21.64 16.48 -11.87
C ARG A 130 -21.24 15.84 -10.54
N LEU A 131 -22.03 14.89 -10.03
CA LEU A 131 -21.67 14.14 -8.82
C LEU A 131 -20.32 13.43 -8.98
N ILE A 132 -20.10 12.75 -10.11
CA ILE A 132 -18.82 12.09 -10.41
C ILE A 132 -17.67 13.11 -10.46
N SER A 133 -17.89 14.30 -11.04
CA SER A 133 -16.87 15.35 -11.13
C SER A 133 -16.51 15.91 -9.76
N ARG A 134 -17.51 16.13 -8.89
CA ARG A 134 -17.30 16.57 -7.50
C ARG A 134 -16.51 15.56 -6.69
N ILE A 135 -16.94 14.30 -6.71
CA ILE A 135 -16.21 13.24 -6.00
C ILE A 135 -14.79 13.11 -6.58
N GLN A 136 -14.61 13.23 -7.90
CA GLN A 136 -13.28 13.22 -8.53
C GLN A 136 -12.41 14.38 -8.01
N GLY A 137 -12.97 15.58 -7.85
CA GLY A 137 -12.28 16.72 -7.24
C GLY A 137 -11.86 16.45 -5.80
N VAL A 138 -12.70 15.79 -4.99
CA VAL A 138 -12.34 15.35 -3.63
C VAL A 138 -11.18 14.37 -3.65
N TYR A 139 -11.22 13.37 -4.55
CA TYR A 139 -10.11 12.43 -4.70
C TYR A 139 -8.83 13.11 -5.16
N GLN A 140 -8.88 14.06 -6.08
CA GLN A 140 -7.69 14.82 -6.50
C GLN A 140 -7.05 15.59 -5.34
N LYS A 141 -7.87 16.19 -4.47
CA LYS A 141 -7.38 16.83 -3.23
C LYS A 141 -6.81 15.80 -2.26
N ALA A 142 -7.44 14.63 -2.16
CA ALA A 142 -6.98 13.54 -1.31
C ALA A 142 -5.71 12.85 -1.84
N VAL A 143 -5.43 12.84 -3.15
CA VAL A 143 -4.24 12.23 -3.78
C VAL A 143 -2.95 12.75 -3.16
N ILE A 144 -2.90 14.01 -2.74
CA ILE A 144 -1.73 14.59 -2.07
C ILE A 144 -1.36 13.80 -0.79
N ARG A 145 -2.34 13.15 -0.13
CA ARG A 145 -2.15 12.41 1.12
C ARG A 145 -2.50 10.91 1.05
N MET A 146 -3.32 10.47 0.09
CA MET A 146 -3.91 9.12 0.00
C MET A 146 -3.98 8.58 -1.44
N ARG A 147 -2.85 8.52 -2.14
CA ARG A 147 -2.76 8.14 -3.57
C ARG A 147 -3.45 6.82 -3.93
N PHE A 148 -3.26 5.77 -3.13
CA PHE A 148 -3.83 4.45 -3.42
C PHE A 148 -5.37 4.42 -3.40
N MET A 149 -5.98 5.17 -2.49
CA MET A 149 -7.44 5.20 -2.37
C MET A 149 -8.11 5.91 -3.56
N ALA A 150 -7.40 6.87 -4.18
CA ALA A 150 -7.85 7.51 -5.40
C ALA A 150 -7.88 6.55 -6.60
N TYR A 151 -6.91 5.63 -6.69
CA TYR A 151 -6.94 4.57 -7.71
C TYR A 151 -8.18 3.68 -7.55
N THR A 152 -8.42 3.13 -6.35
CA THR A 152 -9.53 2.18 -6.13
C THR A 152 -10.89 2.76 -6.52
N TRP A 153 -11.08 4.06 -6.29
CA TRP A 153 -12.30 4.74 -6.67
C TRP A 153 -12.38 5.08 -8.17
N THR A 154 -11.30 5.58 -8.77
CA THR A 154 -11.34 5.85 -10.23
C THR A 154 -11.54 4.57 -11.05
N ASN A 155 -11.07 3.43 -10.55
CA ASN A 155 -11.34 2.13 -11.13
C ASN A 155 -12.82 1.71 -10.96
N SER A 156 -13.44 1.99 -9.80
CA SER A 156 -14.87 1.65 -9.58
C SER A 156 -15.84 2.44 -10.46
N ILE A 157 -15.41 3.56 -11.06
CA ILE A 157 -16.19 4.35 -12.04
C ILE A 157 -16.04 3.82 -13.47
N GLY A 158 -15.13 2.87 -13.72
CA GLY A 158 -14.88 2.31 -15.05
C GLY A 158 -14.06 3.20 -15.98
N LYS A 159 -13.35 4.22 -15.45
CA LYS A 159 -12.42 5.07 -16.23
C LYS A 159 -10.98 4.53 -16.17
N ASN A 160 -10.78 3.33 -16.72
CA ASN A 160 -9.55 2.54 -16.56
C ASN A 160 -8.27 3.30 -17.00
N ASN A 161 -8.31 4.01 -18.13
CA ASN A 161 -7.15 4.75 -18.64
C ASN A 161 -6.71 5.90 -17.69
N LYS A 162 -7.67 6.60 -17.07
CA LYS A 162 -7.33 7.66 -16.10
C LYS A 162 -6.84 7.07 -14.79
N ALA A 163 -7.39 5.93 -14.38
CA ALA A 163 -6.94 5.21 -13.20
C ALA A 163 -5.46 4.77 -13.33
N LEU A 164 -5.05 4.27 -14.50
CA LEU A 164 -3.66 3.95 -14.79
C LEU A 164 -2.73 5.16 -14.73
N LEU A 165 -3.15 6.31 -15.26
CA LEU A 165 -2.35 7.55 -15.19
C LEU A 165 -2.15 8.01 -13.75
N ILE A 166 -3.17 7.87 -12.90
CA ILE A 166 -3.07 8.18 -11.47
C ILE A 166 -2.09 7.22 -10.78
N LEU A 167 -2.13 5.93 -11.11
CA LEU A 167 -1.17 4.96 -10.60
C LEU A 167 0.26 5.26 -11.04
N LYS A 168 0.46 5.56 -12.33
CA LYS A 168 1.78 5.91 -12.87
C LYS A 168 2.35 7.16 -12.19
N ALA A 169 1.54 8.21 -12.05
CA ALA A 169 1.94 9.41 -11.29
C ALA A 169 2.22 9.10 -9.82
N GLY A 170 1.48 8.16 -9.21
CA GLY A 170 1.73 7.68 -7.86
C GLY A 170 3.05 6.91 -7.73
N LEU A 171 3.36 6.09 -8.73
CA LEU A 171 4.59 5.31 -8.81
C LEU A 171 5.81 6.22 -8.98
N ASP A 172 5.72 7.23 -9.85
CA ASP A 172 6.80 8.22 -10.04
C ASP A 172 7.06 9.02 -8.75
N ALA A 173 6.02 9.24 -7.94
CA ALA A 173 6.15 9.95 -6.67
C ALA A 173 6.66 9.08 -5.51
N ASN A 174 6.36 7.78 -5.48
CA ASN A 174 6.90 6.83 -4.51
C ASN A 174 7.20 5.48 -5.17
N PRO A 175 8.40 5.32 -5.75
CA PRO A 175 8.70 4.15 -6.55
C PRO A 175 9.07 2.92 -5.68
N SER A 176 9.33 3.10 -4.38
CA SER A 176 9.59 2.01 -3.43
C SER A 176 8.33 1.40 -2.80
N SER A 177 7.12 1.90 -3.12
CA SER A 177 5.88 1.38 -2.54
C SER A 177 5.48 0.03 -3.15
N PHE A 178 5.46 -1.03 -2.35
CA PHE A 178 4.97 -2.35 -2.76
C PHE A 178 3.54 -2.30 -3.29
N LEU A 179 2.64 -1.65 -2.55
CA LEU A 179 1.22 -1.58 -2.88
C LEU A 179 0.97 -0.92 -4.24
N LEU A 180 1.66 0.19 -4.54
CA LEU A 180 1.49 0.89 -5.82
C LEU A 180 2.08 0.09 -6.99
N ASN A 181 3.24 -0.53 -6.80
CA ASN A 181 3.85 -1.37 -7.84
C ASN A 181 2.97 -2.58 -8.17
N PHE A 182 2.46 -3.28 -7.15
CA PHE A 182 1.59 -4.44 -7.37
C PHE A 182 0.25 -4.06 -7.98
N ALA A 183 -0.41 -3.00 -7.49
CA ALA A 183 -1.66 -2.54 -8.08
C ALA A 183 -1.50 -2.04 -9.52
N TYR A 184 -0.35 -1.43 -9.86
CA TYR A 184 -0.05 -1.04 -11.22
C TYR A 184 0.24 -2.25 -12.12
N ALA A 185 1.01 -3.23 -11.65
CA ALA A 185 1.24 -4.48 -12.36
C ALA A 185 -0.07 -5.23 -12.64
N GLU A 186 -0.96 -5.35 -11.65
CA GLU A 186 -2.29 -5.96 -11.82
C GLU A 186 -3.14 -5.22 -12.84
N ALA A 187 -3.14 -3.88 -12.81
CA ALA A 187 -3.90 -3.08 -13.76
C ALA A 187 -3.38 -3.21 -15.21
N LEU A 188 -2.06 -3.35 -15.39
CA LEU A 188 -1.45 -3.61 -16.70
C LEU A 188 -1.72 -5.04 -17.17
N GLU A 189 -1.70 -6.02 -16.26
CA GLU A 189 -2.04 -7.42 -16.55
C GLU A 189 -3.49 -7.56 -17.01
N ILE A 190 -4.43 -6.84 -16.39
CA ILE A 190 -5.84 -6.77 -16.83
C ILE A 190 -5.94 -6.23 -18.26
N ASN A 191 -5.10 -5.26 -18.63
CA ASN A 191 -5.04 -4.71 -19.98
C ASN A 191 -4.22 -5.57 -20.96
N LYS A 192 -3.62 -6.67 -20.49
CA LYS A 192 -2.74 -7.59 -21.24
C LYS A 192 -1.44 -6.96 -21.75
N ASP A 193 -0.98 -5.88 -21.11
CA ASP A 193 0.28 -5.21 -21.44
C ASP A 193 1.46 -5.87 -20.69
N HIS A 194 1.76 -7.14 -21.00
CA HIS A 194 2.74 -7.94 -20.24
C HIS A 194 4.16 -7.36 -20.27
N ALA A 195 4.56 -6.75 -21.39
CA ALA A 195 5.89 -6.15 -21.54
C ALA A 195 6.12 -5.00 -20.52
N GLU A 196 5.11 -4.17 -20.27
CA GLU A 196 5.19 -3.08 -19.29
C GLU A 196 5.15 -3.62 -17.85
N VAL A 197 4.49 -4.77 -17.62
CA VAL A 197 4.53 -5.45 -16.31
C VAL A 197 5.96 -5.90 -15.99
N HIS A 198 6.65 -6.54 -16.94
CA HIS A 198 8.06 -6.92 -16.78
C HIS A 198 8.93 -5.69 -16.49
N ALA A 199 8.78 -4.61 -17.26
CA ALA A 199 9.53 -3.37 -17.05
C ALA A 199 9.28 -2.76 -15.66
N THR A 200 8.04 -2.81 -15.18
CA THR A 200 7.64 -2.31 -13.86
C THR A 200 8.32 -3.11 -12.75
N TYR A 201 8.25 -4.45 -12.80
CA TYR A 201 8.91 -5.31 -11.79
C TYR A 201 10.44 -5.16 -11.83
N GLU A 202 11.06 -5.09 -13.01
CA GLU A 202 12.51 -4.90 -13.13
C GLU A 202 12.97 -3.55 -12.57
N LYS A 203 12.23 -2.47 -12.86
CA LYS A 203 12.47 -1.14 -12.26
C LYS A 203 12.34 -1.21 -10.73
N PHE A 204 11.28 -1.85 -10.23
CA PHE A 204 11.01 -1.96 -8.80
C PHE A 204 12.11 -2.74 -8.07
N LEU A 205 12.48 -3.92 -8.58
CA LEU A 205 13.56 -4.74 -8.04
C LEU A 205 14.91 -3.98 -8.06
N GLY A 206 15.19 -3.21 -9.11
CA GLY A 206 16.37 -2.35 -9.18
C GLY A 206 16.44 -1.33 -8.03
N ILE A 207 15.31 -0.70 -7.70
CA ILE A 207 15.21 0.26 -6.59
C ILE A 207 15.40 -0.42 -5.24
N LEU A 208 14.73 -1.55 -5.01
CA LEU A 208 14.84 -2.29 -3.76
C LEU A 208 16.27 -2.80 -3.54
N ARG A 209 16.94 -3.27 -4.60
CA ARG A 209 18.34 -3.66 -4.55
C ARG A 209 19.25 -2.51 -4.12
N ALA A 210 19.07 -1.34 -4.71
CA ALA A 210 19.84 -0.14 -4.34
C ALA A 210 19.60 0.26 -2.86
N ASN A 211 18.37 0.10 -2.36
CA ASN A 211 18.06 0.35 -0.95
C ASN A 211 18.75 -0.66 -0.01
N LEU A 212 18.75 -1.95 -0.36
CA LEU A 212 19.47 -2.98 0.39
C LEU A 212 20.98 -2.74 0.40
N ASP A 213 21.56 -2.37 -0.73
CA ASP A 213 22.98 -2.03 -0.83
C ASP A 213 23.34 -0.80 0.02
N ARG A 214 22.44 0.19 0.10
CA ARG A 214 22.61 1.35 0.98
C ARG A 214 22.55 0.94 2.46
N LEU A 215 21.56 0.15 2.86
CA LEU A 215 21.43 -0.34 4.23
C LEU A 215 22.64 -1.17 4.66
N LYS A 216 23.16 -2.03 3.78
CA LYS A 216 24.40 -2.80 4.01
C LYS A 216 25.62 -1.90 4.23
N LYS A 217 25.69 -0.77 3.53
CA LYS A 217 26.77 0.21 3.71
C LYS A 217 26.63 0.96 5.03
N THR A 218 25.41 1.33 5.42
CA THR A 218 25.11 2.01 6.69
C THR A 218 25.24 1.10 7.90
N SER A 219 25.10 -0.22 7.76
CA SER A 219 25.31 -1.17 8.86
C SER A 219 26.79 -1.49 9.13
N LYS A 220 27.71 -1.05 8.25
CA LYS A 220 29.15 -1.32 8.32
C LYS A 220 30.06 -0.19 8.85
N PRO A 221 29.66 1.09 9.07
CA PRO A 221 30.54 2.09 9.65
C PRO A 221 30.14 2.32 11.11
N ASP A 222 30.75 1.59 12.05
CA ASP A 222 31.03 2.03 13.44
C ASP A 222 31.57 0.86 14.30
N ALA A 223 32.76 0.35 13.94
CA ALA A 223 33.57 -0.47 14.84
C ALA A 223 34.76 0.32 15.45
N THR A 224 34.87 1.62 15.20
CA THR A 224 36.09 2.41 15.54
C THR A 224 35.85 3.82 16.07
N ALA A 225 34.65 4.17 16.54
CA ALA A 225 34.38 5.51 17.07
C ALA A 225 33.61 5.51 18.41
N SER A 226 34.16 4.83 19.42
CA SER A 226 33.71 4.99 20.81
C SER A 226 34.92 5.02 21.74
N ALA A 227 35.62 6.14 21.76
CA ALA A 227 36.58 6.47 22.80
C ALA A 227 36.38 7.95 23.20
N ILE A 228 36.17 8.15 24.51
CA ILE A 228 36.26 9.41 25.28
C ILE A 228 34.97 10.27 25.12
N ILE A 229 34.13 10.52 26.14
CA ILE A 229 34.38 11.12 27.47
C ILE A 229 33.38 10.58 28.52
N SER A 230 33.88 10.41 29.74
CA SER A 230 33.22 9.95 30.97
C SER A 230 32.84 11.08 31.94
N GLU A 231 31.74 10.85 32.71
CA GLU A 231 31.34 11.40 34.04
C GLU A 231 30.44 12.67 34.14
N PRO A 232 29.69 12.89 35.27
CA PRO A 232 28.75 11.99 35.96
C PRO A 232 27.42 12.66 36.47
N ARG A 233 26.39 11.82 36.68
CA ARG A 233 25.22 11.86 37.63
C ARG A 233 24.46 13.17 37.95
N SER A 234 23.12 13.09 37.85
CA SER A 234 22.19 13.50 38.93
C SER A 234 20.84 12.77 38.89
N ASN A 235 20.41 12.29 40.07
CA ASN A 235 19.26 11.44 40.41
C ASN A 235 17.87 12.06 40.15
N VAL A 236 16.92 11.26 39.66
CA VAL A 236 15.47 11.40 39.98
C VAL A 236 14.83 9.99 40.03
N PRO A 237 13.92 9.67 40.98
CA PRO A 237 13.54 8.29 41.28
C PRO A 237 12.52 7.70 40.30
N LEU A 238 12.76 6.43 39.95
CA LEU A 238 11.92 5.56 39.13
C LEU A 238 10.65 5.16 39.89
N VAL A 239 9.49 5.66 39.46
CA VAL A 239 8.18 5.13 39.87
C VAL A 239 7.89 3.89 39.03
N SER A 240 7.71 2.78 39.75
CA SER A 240 7.31 1.46 39.28
C SER A 240 6.00 1.48 38.47
N LEU A 241 6.10 1.16 37.17
CA LEU A 241 4.99 0.63 36.38
C LEU A 241 5.34 -0.79 35.97
N GLN A 242 4.87 -1.72 36.80
CA GLN A 242 4.76 -3.12 36.48
C GLN A 242 3.53 -3.29 35.57
N GLU A 243 3.66 -4.18 34.59
CA GLU A 243 2.64 -4.67 33.64
C GLU A 243 2.49 -3.88 32.32
N LEU A 244 3.28 -4.28 31.33
CA LEU A 244 2.80 -5.05 30.16
C LEU A 244 4.02 -5.79 29.59
N GLN A 245 4.05 -7.12 29.78
CA GLN A 245 4.98 -8.00 29.07
C GLN A 245 4.57 -8.00 27.59
N GLU A 246 5.18 -7.10 26.81
CA GLU A 246 5.30 -7.30 25.37
C GLU A 246 6.19 -8.53 25.15
N ASP A 247 5.61 -9.56 24.54
CA ASP A 247 6.32 -10.71 24.01
C ASP A 247 7.60 -10.28 23.30
N LYS A 248 8.73 -10.80 23.78
CA LYS A 248 10.04 -10.67 23.13
C LYS A 248 10.03 -11.46 21.81
N MET A 249 9.45 -10.89 20.75
CA MET A 249 9.88 -11.24 19.40
C MET A 249 11.32 -10.74 19.21
N PRO A 250 12.23 -11.55 18.64
CA PRO A 250 13.57 -11.06 18.30
C PRO A 250 13.39 -9.89 17.34
N LYS A 251 14.04 -8.75 17.64
CA LYS A 251 14.07 -7.59 16.74
C LYS A 251 14.76 -8.04 15.45
N THR A 252 13.98 -8.52 14.48
CA THR A 252 14.47 -8.83 13.14
C THR A 252 15.19 -7.59 12.63
N THR A 253 16.44 -7.80 12.22
CA THR A 253 17.32 -6.72 11.78
C THR A 253 16.60 -5.99 10.66
N GLU A 254 16.65 -4.65 10.62
CA GLU A 254 15.99 -3.88 9.56
C GLU A 254 16.35 -4.39 8.16
N LEU A 255 17.59 -4.86 8.00
CA LEU A 255 18.08 -5.51 6.79
C LEU A 255 17.35 -6.83 6.45
N GLU A 256 17.06 -7.68 7.44
CA GLU A 256 16.33 -8.93 7.24
C GLU A 256 14.91 -8.66 6.76
N LYS A 257 14.23 -7.67 7.36
CA LYS A 257 12.88 -7.25 6.92
C LYS A 257 12.89 -6.81 5.46
N HIS A 258 13.81 -5.93 5.07
CA HIS A 258 13.93 -5.48 3.68
C HIS A 258 14.33 -6.62 2.72
N ARG A 259 15.06 -7.63 3.20
CA ARG A 259 15.39 -8.83 2.41
C ARG A 259 14.15 -9.70 2.17
N THR A 260 13.33 -9.92 3.19
CA THR A 260 12.05 -10.64 3.04
C THR A 260 11.10 -9.87 2.11
N GLU A 261 11.02 -8.55 2.25
CA GLU A 261 10.27 -7.68 1.35
C GLU A 261 10.77 -7.75 -0.11
N TYR A 262 12.10 -7.79 -0.31
CA TYR A 262 12.68 -8.02 -1.63
C TYR A 262 12.33 -9.41 -2.19
N GLY A 263 12.33 -10.43 -1.34
CA GLY A 263 11.87 -11.77 -1.67
C GLY A 263 10.42 -11.77 -2.15
N LEU A 264 9.53 -11.06 -1.45
CA LEU A 264 8.13 -10.92 -1.82
C LEU A 264 7.94 -10.32 -3.22
N ALA A 265 8.74 -9.29 -3.58
CA ALA A 265 8.69 -8.71 -4.92
C ALA A 265 9.04 -9.72 -6.01
N TRP A 266 10.07 -10.56 -5.79
CA TRP A 266 10.42 -11.65 -6.70
C TRP A 266 9.33 -12.71 -6.80
N ILE A 267 8.75 -13.11 -5.67
CA ILE A 267 7.65 -14.10 -5.63
C ILE A 267 6.47 -13.60 -6.46
N MET A 268 6.04 -12.34 -6.25
CA MET A 268 4.95 -11.76 -7.03
C MET A 268 5.27 -11.70 -8.53
N TYR A 269 6.52 -11.39 -8.88
CA TYR A 269 6.95 -11.37 -10.29
C TYR A 269 6.94 -12.78 -10.92
N MET A 270 7.37 -13.80 -10.18
CA MET A 270 7.29 -15.20 -10.61
C MET A 270 5.85 -15.66 -10.78
N CYS A 271 4.97 -15.31 -9.83
CA CYS A 271 3.53 -15.59 -9.93
C CYS A 271 2.91 -14.95 -11.17
N PHE A 272 3.29 -13.72 -11.51
CA PHE A 272 2.86 -13.07 -12.76
C PHE A 272 3.33 -13.85 -14.00
N GLY A 273 4.61 -14.20 -14.09
CA GLY A 273 5.13 -14.95 -15.24
C GLY A 273 4.42 -16.29 -15.44
N MET A 274 4.12 -16.99 -14.35
CA MET A 274 3.36 -18.25 -14.41
C MET A 274 1.88 -18.03 -14.79
N ARG A 275 1.24 -16.99 -14.26
CA ARG A 275 -0.20 -16.73 -14.46
C ARG A 275 -0.52 -16.15 -15.84
N ALA A 276 0.33 -15.29 -16.38
CA ALA A 276 0.04 -14.51 -17.59
C ALA A 276 0.69 -15.07 -18.86
N GLU A 277 1.86 -15.72 -18.76
CA GLU A 277 2.64 -16.15 -19.92
C GLU A 277 2.70 -17.67 -20.03
N ASP A 278 3.53 -18.34 -19.22
CA ASP A 278 3.65 -19.81 -19.11
C ASP A 278 4.77 -20.22 -18.11
N VAL A 279 5.03 -21.53 -18.05
CA VAL A 279 6.12 -22.12 -17.25
C VAL A 279 7.50 -21.62 -17.71
N LYS A 280 7.71 -21.32 -19.00
CA LYS A 280 9.01 -20.86 -19.50
C LYS A 280 9.32 -19.45 -19.02
N ALA A 281 8.32 -18.57 -19.00
CA ALA A 281 8.44 -17.24 -18.42
C ALA A 281 8.81 -17.33 -16.93
N PHE A 282 8.08 -18.15 -16.17
CA PHE A 282 8.39 -18.43 -14.77
C PHE A 282 9.83 -18.92 -14.57
N GLN A 283 10.28 -19.91 -15.34
CA GLN A 283 11.64 -20.46 -15.24
C GLN A 283 12.71 -19.42 -15.61
N THR A 284 12.41 -18.55 -16.57
CA THR A 284 13.30 -17.45 -16.96
C THR A 284 13.44 -16.43 -15.82
N ILE A 285 12.32 -16.05 -15.20
CA ILE A 285 12.29 -15.13 -14.05
C ILE A 285 13.01 -15.74 -12.85
N PHE A 286 12.73 -17.01 -12.52
CA PHE A 286 13.42 -17.72 -11.44
C PHE A 286 14.93 -17.86 -11.73
N GLY A 287 15.32 -18.10 -12.99
CA GLY A 287 16.70 -18.07 -13.44
C GLY A 287 17.39 -16.70 -13.28
N LYS A 288 16.64 -15.58 -13.39
CA LYS A 288 17.13 -14.24 -13.04
C LYS A 288 17.29 -14.11 -11.53
N ALA A 289 16.27 -14.49 -10.75
CA ALA A 289 16.26 -14.39 -9.29
C ALA A 289 17.45 -15.15 -8.65
N ARG A 290 17.76 -16.36 -9.11
CA ARG A 290 18.87 -17.18 -8.60
C ARG A 290 20.26 -16.55 -8.76
N ARG A 291 20.41 -15.61 -9.69
CA ARG A 291 21.68 -14.91 -9.93
C ARG A 291 21.83 -13.65 -9.07
N ASP A 292 20.79 -13.26 -8.34
CA ASP A 292 20.84 -12.10 -7.48
C ASP A 292 21.59 -12.37 -6.17
N LEU A 293 22.32 -11.36 -5.71
CA LEU A 293 23.07 -11.39 -4.45
C LEU A 293 22.16 -11.45 -3.22
N TRP A 294 21.00 -10.79 -3.29
CA TRP A 294 20.07 -10.63 -2.17
C TRP A 294 18.97 -11.69 -2.13
N LEU A 295 19.17 -12.79 -2.87
CA LEU A 295 18.23 -13.92 -2.92
C LEU A 295 17.88 -14.41 -1.51
N SER A 296 16.59 -14.67 -1.29
CA SER A 296 16.05 -15.18 -0.03
C SER A 296 15.49 -16.59 -0.22
N TRP A 297 15.46 -17.39 0.83
CA TRP A 297 15.06 -18.80 0.76
C TRP A 297 13.56 -18.97 0.44
N GLU A 298 12.72 -17.99 0.79
CA GLU A 298 11.28 -17.96 0.50
C GLU A 298 11.00 -18.02 -1.01
N ILE A 299 11.93 -17.52 -1.84
CA ILE A 299 11.82 -17.59 -3.30
C ILE A 299 11.92 -19.05 -3.77
N TYR A 300 12.78 -19.87 -3.14
CA TYR A 300 12.87 -21.29 -3.47
C TYR A 300 11.60 -22.04 -3.05
N GLU A 301 11.07 -21.78 -1.85
CA GLU A 301 9.81 -22.37 -1.41
C GLU A 301 8.67 -22.02 -2.37
N ALA A 302 8.50 -20.73 -2.69
CA ALA A 302 7.49 -20.29 -3.63
C ALA A 302 7.69 -20.92 -5.02
N ALA A 303 8.94 -21.07 -5.48
CA ALA A 303 9.24 -21.72 -6.76
C ALA A 303 8.78 -23.18 -6.77
N VAL A 304 9.06 -23.92 -5.69
CA VAL A 304 8.67 -25.31 -5.55
C VAL A 304 7.16 -25.46 -5.52
N LEU A 305 6.46 -24.68 -4.70
CA LEU A 305 5.00 -24.72 -4.62
C LEU A 305 4.36 -24.38 -5.97
N THR A 306 4.92 -23.41 -6.69
CA THR A 306 4.44 -23.05 -8.04
C THR A 306 4.61 -24.21 -9.02
N GLU A 307 5.80 -24.80 -9.11
CA GLU A 307 6.05 -25.94 -10.02
C GLU A 307 5.23 -27.17 -9.63
N TYR A 308 5.07 -27.44 -8.33
CA TYR A 308 4.26 -28.57 -7.87
C TYR A 308 2.78 -28.39 -8.22
N HIS A 309 2.19 -27.22 -7.95
CA HIS A 309 0.76 -27.01 -8.17
C HIS A 309 0.39 -26.69 -9.61
N CYS A 310 1.30 -26.09 -10.39
CA CYS A 310 1.02 -25.73 -11.79
C CYS A 310 1.50 -26.80 -12.79
N SER A 311 2.64 -27.47 -12.53
CA SER A 311 3.24 -28.44 -13.45
C SER A 311 3.06 -29.90 -13.02
N ASP A 312 2.61 -30.17 -11.78
CA ASP A 312 2.49 -31.50 -11.15
C ASP A 312 3.77 -32.36 -11.20
N ASP A 313 4.93 -31.72 -11.38
CA ASP A 313 6.23 -32.40 -11.45
C ASP A 313 6.92 -32.40 -10.08
N LYS A 314 6.63 -33.45 -9.30
CA LYS A 314 7.28 -33.72 -8.00
C LYS A 314 8.80 -33.82 -8.11
N GLY A 315 9.31 -34.34 -9.21
CA GLY A 315 10.74 -34.53 -9.43
C GLY A 315 11.46 -33.20 -9.59
N VAL A 316 10.89 -32.27 -10.37
CA VAL A 316 11.42 -30.91 -10.54
C VAL A 316 11.35 -30.14 -9.22
N ALA A 317 10.22 -30.22 -8.51
CA ALA A 317 10.06 -29.62 -7.18
C ALA A 317 11.15 -30.06 -6.19
N SER A 318 11.41 -31.36 -6.05
CA SER A 318 12.47 -31.87 -5.18
C SER A 318 13.87 -31.41 -5.64
N ARG A 319 14.14 -31.37 -6.95
CA ARG A 319 15.42 -30.85 -7.48
C ARG A 319 15.64 -29.37 -7.14
N ILE A 320 14.59 -28.55 -7.16
CA ILE A 320 14.68 -27.13 -6.79
C ILE A 320 15.03 -26.99 -5.31
N PHE A 321 14.39 -27.77 -4.44
CA PHE A 321 14.74 -27.79 -3.01
C PHE A 321 16.17 -28.26 -2.76
N GLU A 322 16.63 -29.34 -3.41
CA GLU A 322 18.02 -29.79 -3.29
C GLU A 322 19.01 -28.72 -3.77
N LYS A 323 18.66 -27.98 -4.83
CA LYS A 323 19.48 -26.84 -5.27
C LYS A 323 19.52 -25.72 -4.23
N GLY A 324 18.39 -25.46 -3.56
CA GLY A 324 18.30 -24.50 -2.46
C GLY A 324 19.10 -24.94 -1.23
N MET A 325 19.17 -26.23 -0.93
CA MET A 325 19.95 -26.80 0.18
C MET A 325 21.44 -26.48 0.09
N GLU A 326 22.01 -26.35 -1.12
CA GLU A 326 23.41 -25.94 -1.31
C GLU A 326 23.70 -24.53 -0.76
N SER A 327 22.70 -23.63 -0.78
CA SER A 327 22.86 -22.23 -0.36
C SER A 327 22.26 -21.93 1.01
N PHE A 328 21.12 -22.55 1.34
CA PHE A 328 20.30 -22.25 2.51
C PHE A 328 20.17 -23.43 3.48
N GLY A 329 21.02 -24.47 3.37
CA GLY A 329 21.00 -25.62 4.28
C GLY A 329 21.25 -25.29 5.75
N ASN A 330 21.80 -24.10 6.04
CA ASN A 330 22.03 -23.60 7.41
C ASN A 330 20.84 -22.79 7.97
N GLU A 331 19.79 -22.57 7.18
CA GLU A 331 18.57 -21.90 7.64
C GLU A 331 17.51 -22.95 8.00
N ILE A 332 17.14 -22.99 9.28
CA ILE A 332 16.23 -24.03 9.76
C ILE A 332 14.83 -23.91 9.16
N ASP A 333 14.34 -22.68 8.98
CA ASP A 333 13.02 -22.42 8.40
C ASP A 333 12.92 -22.99 6.98
N PHE A 334 13.97 -22.84 6.17
CA PHE A 334 14.03 -23.43 4.83
C PHE A 334 13.97 -24.96 4.88
N VAL A 335 14.75 -25.60 5.75
CA VAL A 335 14.76 -27.06 5.91
C VAL A 335 13.41 -27.57 6.40
N LEU A 336 12.75 -26.86 7.32
CA LEU A 336 11.41 -27.20 7.82
C LEU A 336 10.38 -27.19 6.69
N ARG A 337 10.41 -26.17 5.82
CA ARG A 337 9.55 -26.10 4.63
C ARG A 337 9.83 -27.25 3.67
N TYR A 338 11.10 -27.59 3.45
CA TYR A 338 11.46 -28.70 2.59
C TYR A 338 10.98 -30.06 3.16
N LEU A 339 11.22 -30.30 4.44
CA LEU A 339 10.75 -31.51 5.14
C LEU A 339 9.22 -31.61 5.08
N GLY A 340 8.52 -30.50 5.30
CA GLY A 340 7.06 -30.44 5.23
C GLY A 340 6.53 -30.74 3.83
N PHE A 341 7.21 -30.23 2.79
CA PHE A 341 6.91 -30.55 1.41
C PHE A 341 7.08 -32.04 1.12
N LEU A 342 8.20 -32.66 1.51
CA LEU A 342 8.43 -34.10 1.29
C LEU A 342 7.38 -34.98 1.98
N ILE A 343 6.97 -34.60 3.20
CA ILE A 343 5.87 -35.26 3.91
C ILE A 343 4.56 -35.10 3.13
N SER A 344 4.25 -33.90 2.62
CA SER A 344 3.02 -33.62 1.87
C SER A 344 2.90 -34.41 0.56
N ILE A 345 4.02 -34.67 -0.13
CA ILE A 345 4.04 -35.49 -1.35
C ILE A 345 4.11 -37.00 -1.06
N ASN A 346 4.12 -37.38 0.23
CA ASN A 346 4.27 -38.75 0.73
C ASN A 346 5.59 -39.43 0.34
N ASP A 347 6.68 -38.65 0.23
CA ASP A 347 8.03 -39.17 -0.05
C ASP A 347 8.78 -39.44 1.26
N LYS A 348 8.37 -40.52 1.93
CA LYS A 348 8.85 -40.90 3.27
C LYS A 348 10.36 -41.16 3.32
N ASN A 349 10.88 -41.79 2.27
CA ASN A 349 12.28 -42.19 2.20
C ASN A 349 13.19 -40.96 2.12
N ASN A 350 12.86 -40.01 1.24
CA ASN A 350 13.62 -38.77 1.12
C ASN A 350 13.41 -37.84 2.32
N ALA A 351 12.20 -37.80 2.90
CA ALA A 351 11.94 -37.03 4.11
C ALA A 351 12.81 -37.51 5.28
N ARG A 352 12.89 -38.83 5.50
CA ARG A 352 13.75 -39.43 6.53
C ARG A 352 15.22 -39.18 6.25
N ALA A 353 15.66 -39.36 5.00
CA ALA A 353 17.04 -39.11 4.61
C ALA A 353 17.45 -37.64 4.82
N LEU A 354 16.55 -36.70 4.51
CA LEU A 354 16.76 -35.27 4.76
C LEU A 354 16.88 -34.98 6.25
N PHE A 355 15.96 -35.50 7.06
CA PHE A 355 15.97 -35.33 8.52
C PHE A 355 17.30 -35.82 9.13
N GLU A 356 17.70 -37.05 8.84
CA GLU A 356 18.94 -37.64 9.39
C GLU A 356 20.19 -36.89 8.91
N ARG A 357 20.20 -36.40 7.66
CA ARG A 357 21.31 -35.59 7.12
C ARG A 357 21.46 -34.28 7.88
N VAL A 358 20.36 -33.58 8.14
CA VAL A 358 20.38 -32.18 8.59
C VAL A 358 20.40 -32.04 10.12
N ILE A 359 19.86 -33.02 10.86
CA ILE A 359 19.79 -32.96 12.32
C ILE A 359 21.16 -32.93 13.00
N THR A 360 22.20 -33.42 12.32
CA THR A 360 23.59 -33.39 12.80
C THR A 360 24.30 -32.05 12.55
N THR A 361 23.73 -31.20 11.67
CA THR A 361 24.32 -29.91 11.28
C THR A 361 23.90 -28.77 12.23
N PHE A 362 22.75 -28.91 12.88
CA PHE A 362 22.17 -27.86 13.72
C PHE A 362 22.42 -28.09 15.21
N GLU A 363 22.65 -27.00 15.95
CA GLU A 363 22.66 -27.02 17.41
C GLU A 363 21.31 -27.53 17.97
N PRO A 364 21.29 -28.31 19.07
CA PRO A 364 20.08 -28.91 19.62
C PRO A 364 18.95 -27.91 19.86
N ASN A 365 19.26 -26.72 20.38
CA ASN A 365 18.25 -25.69 20.64
C ASN A 365 17.58 -25.16 19.37
N ARG A 366 18.35 -25.02 18.28
CA ARG A 366 17.79 -24.58 17.00
C ARG A 366 17.04 -25.73 16.35
N ALA A 367 17.56 -26.94 16.37
CA ALA A 367 17.00 -28.10 15.66
C ALA A 367 15.65 -28.60 16.18
N ARG A 368 15.16 -28.08 17.31
CA ARG A 368 13.94 -28.53 17.98
C ARG A 368 12.69 -28.59 17.07
N PRO A 369 12.39 -27.57 16.24
CA PRO A 369 11.22 -27.65 15.36
C PRO A 369 11.31 -28.80 14.34
N LEU A 370 12.52 -29.18 13.90
CA LEU A 370 12.71 -30.30 12.97
C LEU A 370 12.41 -31.63 13.67
N TRP A 371 12.86 -31.78 14.92
CA TRP A 371 12.53 -32.92 15.77
C TRP A 371 11.02 -33.03 16.00
N GLU A 372 10.37 -31.93 16.35
CA GLU A 372 8.93 -31.88 16.62
C GLU A 372 8.10 -32.23 15.37
N GLN A 373 8.44 -31.67 14.22
CA GLN A 373 7.74 -31.95 12.96
C GLN A 373 7.91 -33.41 12.52
N TRP A 374 9.13 -33.97 12.65
CA TRP A 374 9.38 -35.37 12.32
C TRP A 374 8.72 -36.33 13.32
N ALA A 375 8.77 -36.01 14.61
CA ALA A 375 8.12 -36.81 15.66
C ALA A 375 6.61 -36.84 15.49
N TRP A 376 5.98 -35.69 15.23
CA TRP A 376 4.56 -35.62 14.94
C TRP A 376 4.18 -36.53 13.77
N TYR A 377 4.97 -36.52 12.69
CA TYR A 377 4.75 -37.39 11.54
C TYR A 377 4.91 -38.88 11.89
N GLU A 378 5.97 -39.26 12.61
CA GLU A 378 6.22 -40.65 13.02
C GLU A 378 5.16 -41.18 14.00
N TYR A 379 4.66 -40.36 14.93
CA TYR A 379 3.60 -40.76 15.85
C TYR A 379 2.26 -40.98 15.15
N GLN A 380 1.95 -40.16 14.15
CA GLN A 380 0.67 -40.20 13.47
C GLN A 380 0.61 -41.26 12.35
N TYR A 381 1.73 -41.46 11.63
CA TYR A 381 1.76 -42.23 10.38
C TYR A 381 2.91 -43.24 10.26
N GLY A 382 3.81 -43.28 11.25
CA GLY A 382 4.96 -44.17 11.28
C GLY A 382 4.70 -45.49 12.00
N ASP A 383 5.77 -46.26 12.20
CA ASP A 383 5.74 -47.50 12.95
C ASP A 383 6.03 -47.24 14.44
N LEU A 384 5.37 -47.98 15.34
CA LEU A 384 5.59 -47.85 16.78
C LEU A 384 7.07 -48.05 17.16
N GLU A 385 7.77 -48.97 16.50
CA GLU A 385 9.20 -49.19 16.75
C GLU A 385 10.06 -47.98 16.35
N ALA A 386 9.69 -47.30 15.25
CA ALA A 386 10.38 -46.09 14.80
C ALA A 386 10.12 -44.91 15.75
N ALA A 387 8.87 -44.73 16.18
CA ALA A 387 8.47 -43.74 17.18
C ALA A 387 9.24 -43.90 18.50
N LEU A 388 9.28 -45.12 19.06
CA LEU A 388 10.01 -45.38 20.31
C LEU A 388 11.53 -45.16 20.18
N LYS A 389 12.10 -45.45 19.01
CA LYS A 389 13.52 -45.15 18.74
C LYS A 389 13.75 -43.63 18.66
N LEU A 390 12.82 -42.89 18.07
CA LEU A 390 12.89 -41.44 17.96
C LEU A 390 12.77 -40.78 19.33
N GLU A 391 11.81 -41.20 20.16
CA GLU A 391 11.64 -40.72 21.55
C GLU A 391 12.91 -40.91 22.37
N LYS A 392 13.52 -42.10 22.30
CA LYS A 392 14.80 -42.37 23.00
C LYS A 392 15.90 -41.41 22.54
N ARG A 393 15.98 -41.11 21.24
CA ARG A 393 16.96 -40.14 20.71
C ARG A 393 16.65 -38.72 21.19
N MET A 394 15.39 -38.31 21.15
CA MET A 394 14.95 -37.00 21.64
C MET A 394 15.22 -36.81 23.13
N ALA A 395 14.99 -37.83 23.95
CA ALA A 395 15.26 -37.80 25.39
C ALA A 395 16.75 -37.63 25.71
N VAL A 396 17.64 -38.16 24.87
CA VAL A 396 19.09 -37.97 24.99
C VAL A 396 19.49 -36.55 24.58
N VAL A 397 18.87 -35.99 23.54
CA VAL A 397 19.18 -34.66 23.02
C VAL A 397 18.61 -33.55 23.92
N TYR A 398 17.40 -33.73 24.45
CA TYR A 398 16.67 -32.78 25.29
C TYR A 398 16.45 -33.33 26.71
N MET A 399 17.56 -33.55 27.42
CA MET A 399 17.55 -34.10 28.78
C MET A 399 16.77 -33.26 29.80
N SER A 400 16.51 -31.98 29.50
CA SER A 400 15.78 -31.03 30.35
C SER A 400 14.26 -31.07 30.18
N ASP A 401 13.76 -31.69 29.11
CA ASP A 401 12.32 -31.72 28.84
C ASP A 401 11.64 -32.80 29.69
N PRO A 402 10.48 -32.52 30.30
CA PRO A 402 9.75 -33.53 31.04
C PRO A 402 9.38 -34.69 30.11
N PRO A 403 9.48 -35.96 30.57
CA PRO A 403 9.12 -37.09 29.75
C PRO A 403 7.67 -36.94 29.29
N ILE A 404 7.47 -36.98 27.98
CA ILE A 404 6.15 -36.98 27.35
C ILE A 404 5.44 -38.23 27.88
N LYS A 405 4.37 -38.01 28.66
CA LYS A 405 3.57 -39.07 29.30
C LYS A 405 2.47 -39.57 28.38
#